data_AF-A0A7J9VH12-F1
#
_entry.id   AF-A0A7J9VH12-F1
#
_cell.length_a   1.000
_cell.length_b   1.000
_cell.length_c   1.000
_cell.angle_alpha   90.00
_cell.angle_beta   90.00
_cell.angle_gamma   90.00
#
_symmetry.space_group_name_H-M   'P 1'
#
loop_
_entity.id
_entity.type
_entity.pdbx_description
1 polymer ?
#
loop_
_entity_poly.entity_id
_entity_poly.type
_entity_poly.pdbx_seq_one_letter_code
_entity_poly.pdbx_strand_id
1 'polypeptide(L)'
;MVQPRHHRMRKQRRRESAGSWIQSGAKVTIKTYAKRYGVDRYTAYEDLIAIGFALPSSAERWSRRPPVRPNREPDTHANDDWTVIDGRWYFVAGYTPNGVPYGIFEDE
;
A
#
# COMPACT_ATOMS: atom_id res chain seq x y z
N MET A 1 -6.97 24.84 -0.58
CA MET A 1 -6.06 24.09 -1.47
C MET A 1 -6.85 23.58 -2.67
N VAL A 2 -6.64 24.13 -3.87
CA VAL A 2 -7.26 23.61 -5.10
C VAL A 2 -6.64 22.24 -5.38
N GLN A 3 -7.43 21.16 -5.22
CA GLN A 3 -7.02 19.86 -5.71
C GLN A 3 -6.95 19.93 -7.24
N PRO A 4 -5.90 19.42 -7.90
CA PRO A 4 -5.84 19.40 -9.35
C PRO A 4 -7.05 18.63 -9.89
N ARG A 5 -7.85 19.22 -10.79
CA ARG A 5 -9.05 18.60 -11.43
C ARG A 5 -8.84 17.20 -12.03
N HIS A 6 -7.58 16.78 -12.17
CA HIS A 6 -7.15 15.53 -12.81
C HIS A 6 -6.83 14.42 -11.79
N HIS A 7 -6.63 14.75 -10.51
CA HIS A 7 -6.45 13.77 -9.45
C HIS A 7 -7.82 13.22 -9.02
N ARG A 8 -7.91 11.89 -8.89
CA ARG A 8 -9.14 11.13 -8.56
C ARG A 8 -10.21 11.03 -9.66
N MET A 9 -9.84 11.22 -10.93
CA MET A 9 -10.75 10.90 -12.03
C MET A 9 -11.13 9.41 -12.05
N ARG A 10 -12.42 9.13 -12.31
CA ARG A 10 -12.90 7.77 -12.60
C ARG A 10 -12.16 7.19 -13.82
N LYS A 11 -11.99 5.86 -13.84
CA LYS A 11 -11.19 5.13 -14.85
C LYS A 11 -11.53 5.51 -16.30
N GLN A 12 -12.82 5.56 -16.65
CA GLN A 12 -13.27 5.91 -18.00
C GLN A 12 -12.88 7.35 -18.40
N ARG A 13 -13.24 8.33 -17.55
CA ARG A 13 -12.89 9.76 -17.76
C ARG A 13 -11.39 9.99 -17.90
N ARG A 14 -10.60 9.25 -17.11
CA ARG A 14 -9.14 9.31 -17.16
C ARG A 14 -8.61 8.83 -18.52
N ARG A 15 -9.16 7.74 -19.07
CA ARG A 15 -8.76 7.21 -20.38
C ARG A 15 -9.12 8.16 -21.52
N GLU A 16 -10.32 8.72 -21.49
CA GLU A 16 -10.76 9.71 -22.49
C GLU A 16 -9.86 10.95 -22.47
N SER A 17 -9.61 11.50 -21.28
CA SER A 17 -8.70 12.64 -21.10
C SER A 17 -7.27 12.32 -21.58
N ALA A 18 -6.80 11.11 -21.30
CA ALA A 18 -5.49 10.66 -21.72
C ALA A 18 -5.40 10.46 -23.24
N GLY A 19 -6.47 9.98 -23.88
CA GLY A 19 -6.58 9.87 -25.33
C GLY A 19 -6.37 11.23 -26.00
N SER A 20 -7.13 12.25 -25.57
CA SER A 20 -6.96 13.62 -26.09
C SER A 20 -5.55 14.17 -25.82
N TRP A 21 -4.95 13.83 -24.68
CA TRP A 21 -3.59 14.24 -24.36
C TRP A 21 -2.54 13.61 -25.27
N ILE A 22 -2.67 12.32 -25.57
CA ILE A 22 -1.80 11.59 -26.49
C ILE A 22 -1.95 12.15 -27.91
N GLN A 23 -3.18 12.41 -28.34
CA GLN A 23 -3.48 13.02 -29.65
C GLN A 23 -2.89 14.43 -29.79
N SER A 24 -2.71 15.15 -28.68
CA SER A 24 -2.03 16.46 -28.68
C SER A 24 -0.52 16.37 -28.97
N GLY A 25 0.04 15.16 -29.16
CA GLY A 25 1.45 14.94 -29.46
C GLY A 25 2.37 15.02 -28.23
N ALA A 26 1.80 15.02 -27.02
CA ALA A 26 2.60 15.13 -25.81
C ALA A 26 3.43 13.86 -25.56
N LYS A 27 4.64 14.03 -25.01
CA LYS A 27 5.51 12.91 -24.61
C LYS A 27 4.93 12.20 -23.39
N VAL A 28 4.17 11.13 -23.63
CA VAL A 28 3.57 10.32 -22.57
C VAL A 28 4.49 9.16 -22.19
N THR A 29 4.75 9.04 -20.89
CA THR A 29 5.44 7.91 -20.27
C THR A 29 4.59 7.43 -19.10
N ILE A 30 4.80 6.20 -18.63
CA ILE A 30 4.11 5.68 -17.45
C ILE A 30 4.27 6.61 -16.24
N LYS A 31 5.47 7.18 -16.04
CA LYS A 31 5.75 8.11 -14.95
C LYS A 31 4.98 9.43 -15.08
N THR A 32 4.96 10.02 -16.28
CA THR A 32 4.25 11.30 -16.50
C THR A 32 2.74 11.12 -16.42
N TYR A 33 2.22 9.98 -16.89
CA TYR A 33 0.82 9.60 -16.75
C TYR A 33 0.41 9.44 -15.29
N ALA A 34 1.15 8.61 -14.53
CA ALA A 34 0.93 8.38 -13.11
C ALA A 34 0.88 9.70 -12.31
N LYS A 35 1.82 10.61 -12.58
CA LYS A 35 1.87 11.93 -11.94
C LYS A 35 0.64 12.79 -12.29
N ARG A 36 0.24 12.81 -13.56
CA ARG A 36 -0.87 13.66 -14.04
C ARG A 36 -2.21 13.27 -13.42
N TYR A 37 -2.49 11.97 -13.33
CA TYR A 37 -3.78 11.46 -12.86
C TYR A 37 -3.78 10.94 -11.43
N GLY A 38 -2.61 10.91 -10.78
CA GLY A 38 -2.48 10.49 -9.38
C GLY A 38 -2.75 9.00 -9.21
N VAL A 39 -2.27 8.19 -10.16
CA VAL A 39 -2.41 6.72 -10.14
C VAL A 39 -1.05 6.05 -9.97
N ASP A 40 -1.03 4.79 -9.54
CA ASP A 40 0.21 4.01 -9.49
C ASP A 40 0.69 3.62 -10.90
N ARG A 41 1.96 3.19 -11.00
CA ARG A 41 2.60 2.86 -12.28
C ARG A 41 1.98 1.63 -12.98
N TYR A 42 1.41 0.69 -12.22
CA TYR A 42 0.73 -0.47 -12.80
C TYR A 42 -0.60 -0.03 -13.41
N THR A 43 -1.39 0.77 -12.69
CA THR A 43 -2.64 1.33 -13.23
C THR A 43 -2.38 2.23 -14.46
N ALA A 44 -1.31 3.01 -14.44
CA ALA A 44 -0.91 3.80 -15.60
C ALA A 44 -0.54 2.92 -16.81
N TYR A 45 0.16 1.80 -16.59
CA TYR A 45 0.46 0.82 -17.64
C TYR A 45 -0.82 0.23 -18.23
N GLU A 46 -1.73 -0.27 -17.39
CA GLU A 46 -3.01 -0.86 -17.83
C GLU A 46 -3.86 0.13 -18.64
N ASP A 47 -3.95 1.39 -18.21
CA ASP A 47 -4.72 2.39 -18.94
C ASP A 47 -4.07 2.78 -20.26
N LEU A 48 -2.74 2.89 -20.33
CA LEU A 48 -2.05 3.19 -21.58
C LEU A 48 -2.20 2.06 -22.61
N ILE A 49 -2.11 0.80 -22.17
CA ILE A 49 -2.40 -0.36 -23.02
C ILE A 49 -3.87 -0.35 -23.48
N ALA A 50 -4.82 -0.05 -22.58
CA ALA A 50 -6.23 0.00 -22.92
C ALA A 50 -6.60 1.13 -23.91
N ILE A 51 -5.79 2.19 -23.97
CA ILE A 51 -5.93 3.29 -24.95
C ILE A 51 -5.23 2.94 -26.28
N GLY A 52 -4.47 1.83 -26.34
CA GLY A 52 -3.70 1.42 -27.52
C GLY A 52 -2.37 2.14 -27.67
N PHE A 53 -1.82 2.72 -26.60
CA PHE A 53 -0.54 3.42 -26.64
C PHE A 53 0.63 2.42 -26.71
N ALA A 54 1.51 2.57 -27.70
CA ALA A 54 2.69 1.75 -27.86
C ALA A 54 3.71 2.05 -26.75
N LEU A 55 3.88 1.10 -25.82
CA LEU A 55 4.88 1.17 -24.76
C LEU A 55 6.14 0.39 -25.14
N PRO A 56 7.34 0.87 -24.76
CA PRO A 56 8.57 0.13 -24.98
C PRO A 56 8.59 -1.16 -24.14
N SER A 57 9.32 -2.20 -24.56
CA SER A 57 9.40 -3.48 -23.84
C SER A 57 9.85 -3.34 -22.38
N SER A 58 10.64 -2.31 -22.04
CA SER A 58 11.01 -1.98 -20.65
C SER A 58 9.82 -1.66 -19.75
N ALA A 59 8.65 -1.35 -20.32
CA ALA A 59 7.40 -1.13 -19.59
C ALA A 59 6.76 -2.43 -19.10
N GLU A 60 7.12 -3.59 -19.66
CA GLU A 60 6.54 -4.89 -19.34
C GLU A 60 6.72 -5.26 -17.86
N ARG A 61 7.73 -4.69 -17.19
CA ARG A 61 7.91 -4.80 -15.74
C ARG A 61 6.71 -4.33 -14.91
N TRP A 62 5.84 -3.49 -15.48
CA TRP A 62 4.63 -2.97 -14.84
C TRP A 62 3.36 -3.74 -15.23
N SER A 63 3.49 -4.78 -16.07
CA SER A 63 2.36 -5.65 -16.44
C SER A 63 1.90 -6.56 -15.30
N ARG A 64 2.84 -7.00 -14.45
CA ARG A 64 2.57 -7.89 -13.33
C ARG A 64 2.58 -7.11 -12.04
N ARG A 65 1.40 -6.89 -11.47
CA ARG A 65 1.28 -6.35 -10.11
C ARG A 65 1.76 -7.44 -9.14
N PRO A 66 2.74 -7.16 -8.26
CA PRO A 66 3.06 -8.09 -7.19
C PRO A 66 1.80 -8.35 -6.36
N PRO A 67 1.61 -9.57 -5.82
CA PRO A 67 0.49 -9.83 -4.94
C PRO A 67 0.51 -8.77 -3.83
N VAL A 68 -0.68 -8.23 -3.53
CA VAL A 68 -0.84 -7.37 -2.36
C VAL A 68 -0.41 -8.24 -1.19
N ARG A 69 0.80 -8.00 -0.69
CA ARG A 69 1.18 -8.56 0.59
C ARG A 69 0.16 -7.97 1.54
N PRO A 70 -0.64 -8.78 2.27
CA PRO A 70 -1.31 -8.23 3.42
C PRO A 70 -0.22 -7.49 4.18
N ASN A 71 -0.48 -6.21 4.47
CA ASN A 71 0.38 -5.47 5.37
C ASN A 71 0.62 -6.45 6.51
N ARG A 72 1.88 -6.83 6.79
CA ARG A 72 2.16 -7.53 8.04
C ARG A 72 1.47 -6.65 9.06
N GLU A 73 0.43 -7.20 9.70
CA GLU A 73 -0.10 -6.58 10.88
C GLU A 73 1.15 -6.23 11.69
N PRO A 74 1.29 -4.97 12.16
CA PRO A 74 2.38 -4.68 13.06
C PRO A 74 2.34 -5.79 14.10
N ASP A 75 3.43 -6.54 14.24
CA ASP A 75 3.54 -7.64 15.18
C ASP A 75 2.93 -7.16 16.50
N THR A 76 1.69 -7.54 16.80
CA THR A 76 1.08 -7.34 18.13
C THR A 76 1.65 -8.42 19.07
N HIS A 77 2.91 -8.76 18.88
CA HIS A 77 3.81 -9.27 19.90
C HIS A 77 4.46 -8.09 20.66
N ALA A 78 3.81 -6.92 20.68
CA ALA A 78 3.88 -6.07 21.85
C ALA A 78 3.09 -6.78 22.97
N ASN A 79 3.77 -7.74 23.60
CA ASN A 79 3.56 -8.26 24.94
C ASN A 79 2.26 -7.77 25.61
N ASP A 80 1.20 -8.57 25.48
CA ASP A 80 0.17 -8.66 26.52
C ASP A 80 0.78 -9.46 27.69
N ASP A 81 1.92 -8.98 28.22
CA ASP A 81 2.62 -9.58 29.36
C ASP A 81 1.80 -9.40 30.64
N TRP A 82 0.74 -8.60 30.60
CA TRP A 82 -0.17 -8.42 31.71
C TRP A 82 -1.23 -9.51 31.73
N THR A 83 -1.12 -10.42 32.70
CA THR A 83 -2.13 -11.43 33.00
C THR A 83 -2.77 -11.15 34.36
N VAL A 84 -3.97 -11.66 34.60
CA VAL A 84 -4.66 -11.51 35.89
C VAL A 84 -4.47 -12.79 36.70
N ILE A 85 -3.78 -12.69 37.84
CA ILE A 85 -3.60 -13.78 38.81
C ILE A 85 -4.28 -13.35 40.11
N ASP A 86 -5.26 -14.14 40.57
CA ASP A 86 -6.01 -13.86 41.81
C ASP A 86 -6.67 -12.47 41.85
N GLY A 87 -7.12 -11.98 40.70
CA GLY A 87 -7.74 -10.65 40.56
C GLY A 87 -6.75 -9.48 40.54
N ARG A 88 -5.44 -9.73 40.52
CA ARG A 88 -4.37 -8.72 40.42
C ARG A 88 -3.71 -8.77 39.06
N TRP A 89 -3.38 -7.60 38.52
CA TRP A 89 -2.57 -7.49 37.30
C TRP A 89 -1.12 -7.92 37.58
N TYR A 90 -0.62 -8.83 36.76
CA TYR A 90 0.69 -9.45 36.85
C TYR A 90 1.41 -9.33 35.50
N PHE A 91 2.53 -8.63 35.46
CA PHE A 91 3.37 -8.45 34.28
C PHE A 91 4.42 -9.57 34.20
N VAL A 92 4.33 -10.44 33.19
CA VAL A 92 5.24 -11.57 32.94
C VAL A 92 6.54 -11.10 32.29
N ALA A 93 7.56 -10.78 33.07
CA ALA A 93 8.89 -10.40 32.56
C ALA A 93 9.62 -11.52 31.78
N GLY A 94 9.17 -12.78 31.92
CA GLY A 94 9.67 -13.90 31.14
C GLY A 94 9.25 -15.26 31.68
N TYR A 95 9.76 -16.32 31.06
CA TYR A 95 9.51 -17.71 31.45
C TYR A 95 10.81 -18.39 31.89
N THR A 96 10.74 -19.16 32.97
CA THR A 96 11.81 -20.08 33.35
C THR A 96 11.96 -21.19 32.29
N PRO A 97 13.10 -21.89 32.22
CA PRO A 97 13.28 -23.03 31.31
C PRO A 97 12.24 -24.15 31.47
N ASN A 98 11.58 -24.22 32.64
CA ASN A 98 10.50 -25.16 32.92
C ASN A 98 9.10 -24.62 32.54
N GLY A 99 9.02 -23.45 31.88
CA GLY A 99 7.77 -22.84 31.42
C GLY A 99 6.96 -22.10 32.49
N VAL A 100 7.53 -21.86 33.67
CA VAL A 100 6.86 -21.08 34.75
C VAL A 100 7.09 -19.57 34.51
N PRO A 101 6.05 -18.73 34.43
CA PRO A 101 6.19 -17.29 34.27
C PRO A 101 6.75 -16.62 35.53
N TYR A 102 7.59 -15.61 35.36
CA TYR A 102 8.06 -14.73 36.44
C TYR A 102 7.90 -13.26 36.03
N GLY A 103 7.72 -12.38 37.00
CA GLY A 103 7.08 -11.09 36.75
C GLY A 103 6.79 -10.27 37.99
N ILE A 104 6.19 -9.10 37.81
CA ILE A 104 5.84 -8.13 38.87
C ILE A 104 4.33 -7.92 38.93
N PHE A 105 3.78 -7.63 40.12
CA PHE A 105 2.39 -7.22 40.27
C PHE A 105 2.26 -5.70 40.11
N GLU A 106 1.11 -5.20 39.67
CA GLU A 106 0.83 -3.75 39.52
C GLU A 106 0.95 -2.97 40.86
N ASP A 107 0.84 -3.65 42.00
CA ASP A 107 0.85 -3.07 43.35
C ASP A 107 2.27 -2.87 43.94
N GLU A 108 3.34 -3.20 43.21
CA GLU A 108 4.74 -3.08 43.67
C GLU A 108 5.50 -1.89 43.08
#